data_AF-K7R8P2-F1
#
_entry.id   AF-K7R8P2-F1
#
_cell.length_a   1.000
_cell.length_b   1.000
_cell.length_c   1.000
_cell.angle_alpha   90.00
_cell.angle_beta   90.00
_cell.angle_gamma   90.00
#
_symmetry.space_group_name_H-M   'P 1'
#
loop_
_entity.id
_entity.type
_entity.pdbx_description
1 polymer ?
#
loop_
_entity_poly.entity_id
_entity_poly.type
_entity_poly.pdbx_seq_one_letter_code
_entity_poly.pdbx_strand_id
1 'polypeptide(L)'
;MVRARFEGLEALVEAYALEEGRLVFLSLVGPREAVRGILAAWAKGESLSLYTPRGLKRAWSGWGRKTFATTRLEGGLHHGIGRHVGYYFAREEDSRAERLWASRAAEVPIPEAVWGAVREEIALEAYRVVALARPNPWSVRRRIQESFREGGQGEAS
;
A
#
# COMPACT_ATOMS: atom_id res chain seq x y z
N MET A 1 -9.31 16.18 -4.45
CA MET A 1 -9.17 15.38 -5.68
C MET A 1 -7.70 15.02 -5.85
N VAL A 2 -7.36 13.76 -6.14
CA VAL A 2 -5.97 13.34 -6.39
C VAL A 2 -5.79 13.03 -7.86
N ARG A 3 -4.67 13.43 -8.48
CA ARG A 3 -4.36 13.12 -9.89
C ARG A 3 -2.94 12.60 -10.05
N ALA A 4 -2.72 11.83 -11.11
CA ALA A 4 -1.40 11.39 -11.53
C ALA A 4 -1.09 11.94 -12.92
N ARG A 5 0.17 12.35 -13.15
CA ARG A 5 0.65 12.82 -14.46
C ARG A 5 1.95 12.16 -14.88
N PHE A 6 2.03 11.81 -16.16
CA PHE A 6 3.25 11.44 -16.86
C PHE A 6 3.24 12.06 -18.26
N GLU A 7 4.29 12.79 -18.65
CA GLU A 7 4.42 13.41 -19.99
C GLU A 7 3.19 14.20 -20.48
N GLY A 8 2.47 14.86 -19.57
CA GLY A 8 1.25 15.61 -19.90
C GLY A 8 -0.04 14.79 -19.94
N LEU A 9 0.06 13.46 -19.89
CA LEU A 9 -1.08 12.57 -19.68
C LEU A 9 -1.51 12.64 -18.22
N GLU A 10 -2.79 12.93 -17.97
CA GLU A 10 -3.36 13.05 -16.63
C GLU A 10 -4.54 12.09 -16.42
N ALA A 11 -4.61 11.50 -15.22
CA ALA A 11 -5.72 10.66 -14.78
C ALA A 11 -6.09 10.96 -13.33
N LEU A 12 -7.37 10.76 -12.99
CA LEU A 12 -7.86 10.81 -11.61
C LEU A 12 -7.30 9.62 -10.83
N VAL A 13 -6.85 9.84 -9.61
CA VAL A 13 -6.41 8.76 -8.71
C VAL A 13 -7.56 8.40 -7.78
N GLU A 14 -8.07 7.18 -7.94
CA GLU A 14 -9.08 6.60 -7.05
C GLU A 14 -8.47 6.17 -5.72
N ALA A 15 -7.24 5.65 -5.74
CA ALA A 15 -6.49 5.27 -4.55
C ALA A 15 -4.99 5.14 -4.85
N TYR A 16 -4.14 5.35 -3.84
CA TYR A 16 -2.69 5.12 -3.93
C TYR A 16 -2.10 4.70 -2.57
N ALA A 17 -0.91 4.10 -2.59
CA ALA A 17 -0.10 3.90 -1.39
C ALA A 17 1.39 4.15 -1.66
N LEU A 18 2.06 4.78 -0.70
CA LEU A 18 3.46 5.14 -0.69
C LEU A 18 4.19 4.45 0.47
N GLU A 19 5.35 3.87 0.18
CA GLU A 19 6.31 3.41 1.18
C GLU A 19 7.54 4.30 1.08
N GLU A 20 7.80 5.13 2.10
CA GLU A 20 8.95 6.05 2.11
C GLU A 20 9.05 6.92 0.83
N GLY A 21 7.90 7.36 0.30
CA GLY A 21 7.81 8.15 -0.93
C GLY A 21 7.79 7.34 -2.23
N ARG A 22 7.95 6.01 -2.17
CA ARG A 22 7.87 5.08 -3.30
C ARG A 22 6.43 4.64 -3.58
N LEU A 23 5.98 4.73 -4.83
CA LEU A 23 4.62 4.35 -5.24
C LEU A 23 4.45 2.84 -5.39
N VAL A 24 3.89 2.20 -4.36
CA VAL A 24 3.70 0.74 -4.31
C VAL A 24 2.31 0.28 -4.77
N PHE A 25 1.33 1.18 -4.77
CA PHE A 25 -0.03 0.93 -5.29
C PHE A 25 -0.59 2.17 -5.96
N LEU A 26 -1.28 1.97 -7.08
CA LEU A 26 -1.92 3.02 -7.84
C LEU A 26 -3.20 2.52 -8.49
N SER A 27 -4.30 3.24 -8.30
CA SER A 27 -5.60 3.00 -8.94
C SER A 27 -6.06 4.30 -9.60
N LEU A 28 -6.30 4.26 -10.92
CA LEU A 28 -6.51 5.44 -11.77
C LEU A 28 -7.75 5.32 -12.63
N VAL A 29 -8.47 6.42 -12.82
CA VAL A 29 -9.56 6.54 -13.77
C VAL A 29 -9.29 7.71 -14.73
N GLY A 30 -9.45 7.48 -16.03
CA GLY A 30 -9.26 8.53 -17.03
C GLY A 30 -9.33 8.03 -18.47
N PRO A 31 -8.93 8.85 -19.45
CA PRO A 31 -8.77 8.42 -20.84
C PRO A 31 -7.84 7.21 -20.94
N ARG A 32 -8.11 6.34 -21.91
CA ARG A 32 -7.37 5.08 -22.11
C ARG A 32 -5.86 5.30 -22.20
N GLU A 33 -5.45 6.29 -22.98
CA GLU A 33 -4.06 6.62 -23.25
C GLU A 33 -3.36 7.09 -21.96
N ALA A 34 -4.04 7.92 -21.17
CA ALA A 34 -3.50 8.41 -19.91
C ALA A 34 -3.32 7.29 -18.88
N VAL A 35 -4.35 6.46 -18.69
CA VAL A 35 -4.27 5.33 -17.75
C VAL A 35 -3.17 4.35 -18.16
N ARG A 36 -3.11 3.98 -19.44
CA ARG A 36 -2.09 3.04 -19.94
C ARG A 36 -0.69 3.63 -19.88
N GLY A 37 -0.52 4.90 -20.26
CA GLY A 37 0.76 5.59 -20.23
C GLY A 37 1.32 5.69 -18.81
N ILE A 38 0.50 6.13 -17.85
CA ILE A 38 0.91 6.25 -16.45
C ILE A 38 1.22 4.87 -15.84
N LEU A 39 0.40 3.84 -16.09
CA LEU A 39 0.69 2.49 -15.59
C LEU A 39 1.94 1.88 -16.23
N ALA A 40 2.19 2.14 -17.51
CA ALA A 40 3.40 1.66 -18.18
C ALA A 40 4.65 2.36 -17.63
N ALA A 41 4.60 3.67 -17.42
CA ALA A 41 5.67 4.45 -16.78
C ALA A 41 5.94 3.93 -15.35
N TRP A 42 4.87 3.76 -14.56
CA TRP A 42 4.97 3.14 -13.25
C TRP A 42 5.59 1.73 -13.31
N ALA A 43 5.17 0.87 -14.24
CA ALA A 43 5.72 -0.48 -14.36
C ALA A 43 7.23 -0.47 -14.68
N LYS A 44 7.66 0.45 -15.55
CA LYS A 44 9.06 0.65 -15.96
C LYS A 44 9.96 1.24 -14.88
N GLY A 45 9.42 1.77 -13.78
CA GLY A 45 10.25 2.46 -12.80
C GLY A 45 10.48 3.92 -13.14
N GLU A 46 9.56 4.57 -13.85
CA GLU A 46 9.63 6.01 -14.11
C GLU A 46 9.12 6.81 -12.91
N SER A 47 9.42 8.11 -12.90
CA SER A 47 8.88 9.06 -11.92
C SER A 47 7.52 9.59 -12.37
N LEU A 48 6.57 9.64 -11.45
CA LEU A 48 5.24 10.17 -11.66
C LEU A 48 5.00 11.38 -10.76
N SER A 49 4.21 12.33 -11.25
CA SER A 49 3.71 13.45 -10.45
C SER A 49 2.34 13.10 -9.87
N LEU A 50 2.24 13.03 -8.54
CA LEU A 50 1.00 12.84 -7.80
C LEU A 50 0.55 14.16 -7.18
N TYR A 51 -0.57 14.68 -7.65
CA TYR A 51 -1.19 15.90 -7.12
C TYR A 51 -2.10 15.51 -5.97
N THR A 52 -1.62 15.64 -4.74
CA THR A 52 -2.33 15.24 -3.52
C THR A 52 -2.92 16.45 -2.80
N PRO A 53 -3.85 16.27 -1.83
CA PRO A 53 -4.32 17.38 -0.99
C PRO A 53 -3.21 18.07 -0.20
N ARG A 54 -2.08 17.39 0.05
CA ARG A 54 -0.90 17.95 0.74
C ARG A 54 0.10 18.61 -0.21
N GLY A 55 -0.23 18.68 -1.51
CA GLY A 55 0.64 19.24 -2.55
C GLY A 55 1.14 18.19 -3.56
N LEU A 56 2.05 18.65 -4.42
CA LEU A 56 2.67 17.82 -5.45
C LEU A 56 3.74 16.90 -4.84
N LYS A 57 3.59 15.60 -5.05
CA LYS A 57 4.60 14.58 -4.75
C LYS A 57 5.17 14.02 -6.04
N ARG A 58 6.50 13.94 -6.13
CA ARG A 58 7.16 13.10 -7.13
C ARG A 58 7.33 11.72 -6.52
N ALA A 59 6.69 10.74 -7.12
CA ALA A 59 6.75 9.36 -6.65
C ALA A 59 7.38 8.48 -7.73
N TRP A 60 8.43 7.78 -7.35
CA TRP A 60 9.06 6.76 -8.16
C TRP A 60 8.52 5.40 -7.72
N SER A 61 8.32 4.46 -8.65
CA SER A 61 7.79 3.13 -8.30
C SER A 61 8.86 2.14 -7.85
N GLY A 62 10.13 2.42 -8.07
CA GLY A 62 11.21 1.52 -7.66
C GLY A 62 11.30 0.22 -8.44
N TRP A 63 12.18 -0.65 -7.98
CA TRP A 63 12.37 -2.00 -8.50
C TRP A 63 11.49 -3.01 -7.76
N GLY A 64 11.27 -4.18 -8.36
CA GLY A 64 10.54 -5.30 -7.76
C GLY A 64 9.46 -5.88 -8.66
N ARG A 65 8.85 -6.98 -8.22
CA ARG A 65 7.78 -7.65 -8.96
C ARG A 65 6.49 -6.83 -8.90
N LYS A 66 5.96 -6.48 -10.08
CA LYS A 66 4.78 -5.64 -10.26
C LYS A 66 3.72 -6.38 -11.04
N THR A 67 2.46 -6.04 -10.79
CA THR A 67 1.32 -6.47 -11.61
C THR A 67 0.46 -5.25 -11.91
N PHE A 68 -0.14 -5.21 -13.10
CA PHE A 68 -1.12 -4.19 -13.44
C PHE A 68 -2.20 -4.76 -14.35
N ALA A 69 -3.38 -4.14 -14.31
CA ALA A 69 -4.52 -4.47 -15.14
C ALA A 69 -5.28 -3.21 -15.49
N THR A 70 -6.02 -3.26 -16.59
CA THR A 70 -6.93 -2.19 -17.01
C THR A 70 -8.26 -2.77 -17.44
N THR A 71 -9.34 -2.06 -17.12
CA THR A 71 -10.70 -2.38 -17.59
C THR A 71 -11.35 -1.12 -18.17
N ARG A 72 -12.27 -1.31 -19.11
CA ARG A 72 -13.08 -0.22 -19.66
C ARG A 72 -14.28 0.02 -18.73
N LEU A 73 -14.60 1.27 -18.47
CA LEU A 73 -15.78 1.69 -17.73
C LEU A 73 -16.88 2.21 -18.67
N GLU A 74 -18.08 2.38 -18.13
CA GLU A 74 -19.14 3.15 -18.79
C GLU A 74 -18.69 4.57 -19.10
N GLY A 75 -19.24 5.17 -20.17
CA GLY A 75 -18.83 6.51 -20.62
C GLY A 75 -17.48 6.58 -21.33
N GLY A 76 -16.85 5.44 -21.65
CA GLY A 76 -15.61 5.39 -22.45
C GLY A 76 -14.32 5.65 -21.68
N LEU A 77 -14.40 5.80 -20.35
CA LEU A 77 -13.23 5.90 -19.49
C LEU A 77 -12.60 4.52 -19.25
N HIS A 78 -11.37 4.53 -18.74
CA HIS A 78 -10.67 3.33 -18.30
C HIS A 78 -10.34 3.42 -16.83
N HIS A 79 -10.41 2.28 -16.14
CA HIS A 79 -9.85 2.09 -14.81
C HIS A 79 -8.59 1.24 -14.93
N GLY A 80 -7.53 1.66 -14.27
CA GLY A 80 -6.26 0.95 -14.24
C GLY A 80 -5.76 0.79 -12.82
N ILE A 81 -5.23 -0.40 -12.51
CA ILE A 81 -4.64 -0.71 -11.21
C ILE A 81 -3.22 -1.22 -11.44
N GLY A 82 -2.25 -0.68 -10.70
CA GLY A 82 -0.88 -1.18 -10.59
C GLY A 82 -0.53 -1.42 -9.13
N ARG A 83 0.13 -2.54 -8.84
CA ARG A 83 0.56 -2.88 -7.47
C ARG A 83 1.87 -3.67 -7.43
N HIS A 84 2.68 -3.39 -6.41
CA HIS A 84 3.81 -4.24 -6.03
C HIS A 84 3.31 -5.54 -5.40
N VAL A 85 4.00 -6.63 -5.69
CA VAL A 85 3.80 -7.91 -5.01
C VAL A 85 4.50 -7.88 -3.65
N GLY A 86 3.89 -8.47 -2.63
CA GLY A 86 4.45 -8.54 -1.27
C GLY A 86 3.84 -7.53 -0.30
N TYR A 87 2.93 -6.68 -0.77
CA TYR A 87 2.16 -5.74 0.04
C TYR A 87 0.72 -6.22 0.21
N TYR A 88 0.10 -5.79 1.30
CA TYR A 88 -1.33 -5.93 1.50
C TYR A 88 -2.05 -4.67 1.02
N PHE A 89 -3.15 -4.85 0.29
CA PHE A 89 -4.03 -3.76 -0.10
C PHE A 89 -5.49 -4.17 0.08
N ALA A 90 -6.27 -3.34 0.75
CA ALA A 90 -7.71 -3.53 0.93
C ALA A 90 -8.46 -2.20 0.81
N ARG A 91 -9.75 -2.24 0.49
CA ARG A 91 -10.58 -1.01 0.43
C ARG A 91 -10.93 -0.49 1.82
N GLU A 92 -11.15 -1.40 2.75
CA GLU A 92 -11.57 -1.14 4.12
C GLU A 92 -10.68 -1.94 5.07
N GLU A 93 -10.64 -1.50 6.33
CA GLU A 93 -9.87 -2.18 7.37
C GLU A 93 -10.54 -3.50 7.74
N ASP A 94 -9.75 -4.57 7.80
CA ASP A 94 -10.17 -5.87 8.30
C ASP A 94 -9.03 -6.43 9.16
N SER A 95 -9.12 -6.17 10.45
CA SER A 95 -8.09 -6.55 11.42
C SER A 95 -7.74 -8.04 11.37
N ARG A 96 -8.74 -8.91 11.13
CA ARG A 96 -8.52 -10.35 11.07
C ARG A 96 -7.78 -10.75 9.79
N ALA A 97 -8.22 -10.24 8.65
CA ALA A 97 -7.59 -10.54 7.37
C ALA A 97 -6.16 -9.98 7.28
N GLU A 98 -5.97 -8.74 7.76
CA GLU A 98 -4.67 -8.08 7.80
C GLU A 98 -3.68 -8.84 8.70
N ARG A 99 -4.09 -9.20 9.92
CA ARG A 99 -3.26 -9.98 10.85
C ARG A 99 -2.92 -11.36 10.31
N LEU A 100 -3.88 -12.03 9.67
CA LEU A 100 -3.66 -13.34 9.04
C LEU A 100 -2.65 -13.24 7.90
N TRP A 101 -2.79 -12.22 7.04
CA TRP A 101 -1.83 -11.95 5.98
C TRP A 101 -0.44 -11.66 6.56
N ALA A 102 -0.33 -10.78 7.55
CA ALA A 102 0.92 -10.39 8.18
C ALA A 102 1.63 -11.59 8.82
N SER A 103 0.88 -12.45 9.51
CA SER A 103 1.41 -13.67 10.12
C SER A 103 1.99 -14.62 9.08
N ARG A 104 1.30 -14.79 7.94
CA ARG A 104 1.79 -15.60 6.82
C ARG A 104 3.01 -14.96 6.14
N ALA A 105 3.01 -13.64 5.99
CA ALA A 105 4.08 -12.92 5.32
C ALA A 105 5.39 -12.89 6.13
N ALA A 106 5.29 -12.85 7.46
CA ALA A 106 6.44 -12.94 8.37
C ALA A 106 6.81 -14.37 8.78
N GLU A 107 5.97 -15.36 8.48
CA GLU A 107 6.10 -16.74 8.98
C GLU A 107 6.18 -16.80 10.52
N VAL A 108 5.44 -15.91 11.18
CA VAL A 108 5.35 -15.80 12.63
C VAL A 108 3.89 -15.64 13.00
N PRO A 109 3.30 -16.50 13.85
CA PRO A 109 1.95 -16.30 14.34
C PRO A 109 1.88 -15.00 15.17
N ILE A 110 1.06 -14.04 14.74
CA ILE A 110 0.91 -12.75 15.44
C ILE A 110 -0.34 -12.84 16.34
N PRO A 111 -0.18 -12.82 17.68
CA PRO A 111 -1.30 -12.72 18.61
C PRO A 111 -2.14 -11.45 18.39
N GLU A 112 -3.43 -11.51 18.70
CA GLU A 112 -4.32 -10.35 18.60
C GLU A 112 -3.86 -9.19 19.51
N ALA A 113 -3.40 -9.51 20.72
CA ALA A 113 -2.93 -8.53 21.70
C ALA A 113 -1.78 -7.64 21.21
N VAL A 114 -0.95 -8.11 20.27
CA VAL A 114 0.19 -7.35 19.72
C VAL A 114 -0.09 -6.76 18.34
N TRP A 115 -1.22 -7.09 17.74
CA TRP A 115 -1.50 -6.75 16.34
C TRP A 115 -1.51 -5.25 16.11
N GLY A 116 -2.09 -4.47 17.03
CA GLY A 116 -2.13 -3.00 16.92
C GLY A 116 -0.75 -2.39 16.71
N ALA A 117 0.24 -2.78 17.55
CA ALA A 117 1.61 -2.30 17.45
C ALA A 117 2.30 -2.74 16.15
N VAL A 118 2.14 -4.02 15.76
CA VAL A 118 2.71 -4.51 14.50
C VAL A 118 2.11 -3.81 13.30
N ARG A 119 0.78 -3.60 13.30
CA ARG A 119 0.06 -2.94 12.22
C ARG A 119 0.54 -1.50 12.02
N GLU A 120 0.72 -0.77 13.12
CA GLU A 120 1.21 0.61 13.09
C GLU A 120 2.61 0.70 12.46
N GLU A 121 3.53 -0.20 12.80
CA GLU A 121 4.89 -0.21 12.25
C GLU A 121 4.96 -0.46 10.74
N ILE A 122 3.98 -1.18 10.19
CA ILE A 122 3.96 -1.56 8.77
C ILE A 122 2.94 -0.76 7.96
N ALA A 123 2.20 0.14 8.59
CA ALA A 123 1.20 0.97 7.93
C ALA A 123 1.87 1.93 6.94
N LEU A 124 1.35 1.97 5.72
CA LEU A 124 1.88 2.83 4.65
C LEU A 124 1.09 4.15 4.56
N GLU A 125 1.73 5.18 4.01
CA GLU A 125 1.01 6.38 3.61
C GLU A 125 0.06 6.02 2.46
N ALA A 126 -1.25 6.17 2.66
CA ALA A 126 -2.25 5.74 1.69
C ALA A 126 -3.42 6.71 1.54
N TYR A 127 -4.08 6.65 0.39
CA TYR A 127 -5.30 7.41 0.08
C TYR A 127 -6.38 6.47 -0.44
N ARG A 128 -7.53 6.44 0.26
CA ARG A 128 -8.74 5.62 -0.07
C ARG A 128 -8.43 4.12 -0.24
N VAL A 129 -7.43 3.62 0.49
CA VAL A 129 -7.03 2.22 0.54
C VAL A 129 -6.29 1.97 1.85
N VAL A 130 -6.42 0.78 2.40
CA VAL A 130 -5.56 0.25 3.46
C VAL A 130 -4.36 -0.39 2.78
N ALA A 131 -3.15 -0.02 3.22
CA ALA A 131 -1.92 -0.54 2.65
C ALA A 131 -0.90 -0.87 3.74
N LEU A 132 -0.39 -2.09 3.74
CA LEU A 132 0.60 -2.56 4.72
C LEU A 132 1.85 -3.11 4.01
N ALA A 133 3.01 -2.72 4.51
CA ALA A 133 4.29 -3.29 4.14
C ALA A 133 4.43 -4.72 4.66
N ARG A 134 5.30 -5.51 4.03
CA ARG A 134 5.66 -6.82 4.56
C ARG A 134 6.33 -6.64 5.93
N PRO A 135 5.81 -7.24 7.00
CA PRO A 135 6.46 -7.15 8.31
C PRO A 135 7.82 -7.84 8.32
N ASN A 136 8.78 -7.23 9.02
CA ASN A 136 10.06 -7.86 9.31
C ASN A 136 9.86 -8.92 10.43
N PRO A 137 10.22 -10.20 10.20
CA PRO A 137 10.03 -11.26 11.19
C PRO A 137 10.72 -10.99 12.54
N TRP A 138 11.87 -10.32 12.54
CA TRP A 138 12.62 -10.00 13.75
C TRP A 138 11.92 -8.93 14.59
N SER A 139 11.38 -7.89 13.93
CA SER A 139 10.59 -6.85 14.60
C SER A 139 9.33 -7.44 15.23
N VAL A 140 8.61 -8.29 14.48
CA VAL A 140 7.41 -8.97 14.99
C VAL A 140 7.73 -9.84 16.21
N ARG A 141 8.79 -10.65 16.17
CA ARG A 141 9.20 -11.49 17.31
C ARG A 141 9.55 -10.65 18.54
N ARG A 142 10.23 -9.52 18.33
CA ARG A 142 10.55 -8.58 19.41
C ARG A 142 9.28 -8.03 20.07
N ARG A 143 8.30 -7.58 19.27
CA ARG A 143 7.01 -7.09 19.80
C ARG A 143 6.24 -8.13 20.60
N ILE A 144 6.27 -9.38 20.15
CA ILE A 144 5.67 -10.49 20.89
C ILE A 144 6.37 -10.67 22.25
N GLN A 145 7.70 -10.66 22.27
CA GLN A 145 8.47 -10.81 23.52
C GLN A 145 8.24 -9.64 24.49
N GLU A 146 8.19 -8.41 23.99
CA GLU A 146 7.91 -7.20 24.79
C GLU A 146 6.53 -7.30 25.45
N SER A 147 5.49 -7.66 24.68
CA SER A 147 4.12 -7.78 25.20
C SER A 147 3.97 -8.85 26.29
N PHE A 148 4.64 -10.00 26.17
CA PHE A 148 4.60 -11.02 27.22
C PHE A 148 5.36 -10.62 28.49
N ARG A 149 6.39 -9.77 28.38
CA ARG A 149 7.11 -9.24 29.55
C ARG A 149 6.26 -8.23 30.32
N GLU A 150 5.54 -7.38 29.61
CA GLU A 150 4.66 -6.37 30.21
C GLU A 150 3.42 -7.03 30.85
N GLY A 151 2.83 -8.04 30.20
CA GLY A 151 1.68 -8.78 30.76
C GLY A 151 2.02 -9.59 32.03
N GLY A 152 3.23 -10.15 32.12
CA GLY A 152 3.67 -10.92 33.29
C GLY A 152 4.04 -10.09 34.52
N GLN A 153 4.21 -8.77 34.39
CA GLN A 153 4.47 -7.87 35.53
C GLN A 153 3.18 -7.43 36.24
N GLY A 154 2.01 -7.55 35.60
CA GLY A 154 0.72 -7.16 36.17
C GLY A 154 0.08 -8.18 37.12
N GLU A 155 0.55 -9.43 37.14
CA GLU A 155 -0.02 -10.52 37.96
C GLU A 155 0.74 -10.77 39.27
N ALA A 156 1.82 -10.02 39.54
CA ALA A 156 2.66 -10.16 40.73
C ALA A 156 2.47 -9.04 41.78
N SER A 157 1.32 -8.35 41.77
CA SER A 157 0.96 -7.28 42.73
C SER A 157 -0.25 -7.63 43.56
#